data_AF-A0A5E4BNM3-F1
#
_entry.id   AF-A0A5E4BNM3-F1
#
_cell.length_a   1.000
_cell.length_b   1.000
_cell.length_c   1.000
_cell.angle_alpha   90.00
_cell.angle_beta   90.00
_cell.angle_gamma   90.00
#
_symmetry.space_group_name_H-M   'P 1'
#
loop_
_entity.id
_entity.type
_entity.pdbx_description
1 polymer ?
#
loop_
_entity_poly.entity_id
_entity_poly.type
_entity_poly.pdbx_seq_one_letter_code
_entity_poly.pdbx_strand_id
1 'polypeptide(L)'
;MLQCAERRLREAKSMKELVEQVTEAQKNVKVAQMKLVKGRQQIVQEVMEESREMLQRSAEAAREEQRRRCELISQLRALETQPTRKGKLVDLTQIPGYGVEGEMSVVELRERLALLRETQRREEEEKRDQIIQDKRAKSQELLNTLEQISLCRKAMGKTAAMRWEQKKAQAVTGAPSQDERVLELQRRIEERVAERRRQAAPLHLPAARTEGRQSPAQLEEPHWLELERSRERRLRALQPGDSAIAPARRLEAA
;
A
#
# COMPACT_ATOMS: atom_id res chain seq x y z
N MET A 1 108.98 59.84 -82.36
CA MET A 1 109.39 59.03 -81.18
C MET A 1 108.50 59.28 -79.95
N LEU A 2 108.27 60.52 -79.51
CA LEU A 2 107.47 60.84 -78.31
C LEU A 2 105.99 60.41 -78.38
N GLN A 3 105.32 60.59 -79.53
CA GLN A 3 103.90 60.21 -79.71
C GLN A 3 103.64 58.70 -79.60
N CYS A 4 104.62 57.86 -79.98
CA CYS A 4 104.52 56.41 -79.86
C CYS A 4 104.65 55.95 -78.39
N ALA A 5 105.51 56.62 -77.61
CA ALA A 5 105.68 56.33 -76.19
C ALA A 5 104.43 56.70 -75.36
N GLU A 6 103.80 57.84 -75.66
CA GLU A 6 102.55 58.25 -75.02
C GLU A 6 101.38 57.32 -75.32
N ARG A 7 101.26 56.83 -76.57
CA ARG A 7 100.22 55.85 -76.94
C ARG A 7 100.38 54.54 -76.15
N ARG A 8 101.61 54.00 -76.08
CA ARG A 8 101.91 52.80 -75.29
C ARG A 8 101.64 52.99 -73.81
N LEU A 9 101.88 54.18 -73.26
CA LEU A 9 101.57 54.48 -71.85
C LEU A 9 100.06 54.55 -71.61
N ARG A 10 99.28 55.16 -72.52
CA ARG A 10 97.81 55.22 -72.43
C ARG A 10 97.21 53.82 -72.56
N GLU A 11 97.68 53.02 -73.52
CA GLU A 11 97.30 51.62 -73.71
C GLU A 11 97.61 50.76 -72.48
N ALA A 12 98.79 50.93 -71.87
CA ALA A 12 99.14 50.21 -70.66
C ALA A 12 98.26 50.59 -69.46
N LYS A 13 97.82 51.86 -69.36
CA LYS A 13 96.88 52.30 -68.32
C LYS A 13 95.48 51.72 -68.55
N SER A 14 94.95 51.78 -69.77
CA SER A 14 93.64 51.18 -70.09
C SER A 14 93.64 49.66 -69.92
N MET A 15 94.74 48.98 -70.23
CA MET A 15 94.88 47.54 -69.98
C MET A 15 94.88 47.22 -68.48
N LYS A 16 95.54 48.04 -67.64
CA LYS A 16 95.52 47.87 -66.18
C LYS A 16 94.12 48.07 -65.62
N GLU A 17 93.43 49.14 -66.03
CA GLU A 17 92.04 49.42 -65.64
C GLU A 17 91.10 48.27 -66.05
N LEU A 18 91.26 47.71 -67.25
CA LEU A 18 90.48 46.55 -67.70
C LEU A 18 90.76 45.31 -66.85
N VAL A 19 92.02 45.04 -66.51
CA VAL A 19 92.39 43.92 -65.63
C VAL A 19 91.80 44.13 -64.23
N GLU A 20 91.88 45.34 -63.68
CA GLU A 20 91.27 45.68 -62.39
C GLU A 20 89.76 45.44 -62.41
N GLN A 21 89.04 45.93 -63.44
CA GLN A 21 87.60 45.70 -63.63
C GLN A 21 87.26 44.20 -63.73
N VAL A 22 88.06 43.41 -64.46
CA VAL A 22 87.87 41.96 -64.57
C VAL A 22 88.08 41.27 -63.22
N THR A 23 89.11 41.68 -62.45
CA THR A 23 89.35 41.09 -61.13
C THR A 23 88.27 41.46 -60.12
N GLU A 24 87.73 42.68 -60.17
CA GLU A 24 86.59 43.11 -59.35
C GLU A 24 85.32 42.35 -59.72
N ALA A 25 85.04 42.20 -61.02
CA ALA A 25 83.92 41.38 -61.51
C ALA A 25 84.04 39.93 -61.02
N GLN A 26 85.23 39.32 -61.09
CA GLN A 26 85.46 37.97 -60.56
C GLN A 26 85.25 37.87 -59.04
N LYS A 27 85.69 38.88 -58.27
CA LYS A 27 85.42 38.94 -56.82
C LYS A 27 83.92 39.06 -56.54
N ASN A 28 83.23 39.92 -57.28
CA ASN A 28 81.78 40.12 -57.15
C ASN A 28 80.99 38.85 -57.50
N VAL A 29 81.40 38.12 -58.54
CA VAL A 29 80.81 36.82 -58.90
C VAL A 29 81.01 35.80 -57.78
N LYS A 30 82.21 35.70 -57.20
CA LYS A 30 82.47 34.80 -56.05
C LYS A 30 81.61 35.15 -54.84
N VAL A 31 81.47 36.44 -54.52
CA VAL A 31 80.62 36.91 -53.42
C VAL A 31 79.15 36.60 -53.69
N ALA A 32 78.66 36.81 -54.91
CA ALA A 32 77.29 36.47 -55.31
C ALA A 32 77.02 34.96 -55.22
N GLN A 33 77.97 34.13 -55.65
CA GLN A 33 77.89 32.67 -55.51
C GLN A 33 77.83 32.24 -54.05
N MET A 34 78.68 32.80 -53.18
CA MET A 34 78.65 32.49 -51.74
C MET A 34 77.32 32.91 -51.09
N LYS A 35 76.79 34.09 -51.42
CA LYS A 35 75.48 34.54 -50.92
C LYS A 35 74.35 33.61 -51.38
N LEU A 36 74.39 33.17 -52.63
CA LEU A 36 73.40 32.25 -53.18
C LEU A 36 73.45 30.88 -52.50
N VAL A 37 74.64 30.32 -52.24
CA VAL A 37 74.79 29.05 -51.51
C VAL A 37 74.26 29.18 -50.08
N LYS A 38 74.60 30.27 -49.38
CA LYS A 38 74.08 30.52 -48.02
C LYS A 38 72.56 30.68 -48.00
N GLY A 39 71.99 31.43 -48.95
CA GLY A 39 70.55 31.56 -49.09
C GLY A 39 69.85 30.23 -49.36
N ARG A 40 70.40 29.39 -50.26
CA ARG A 40 69.89 28.04 -50.49
C ARG A 40 69.96 27.16 -49.24
N GLN A 41 71.05 27.25 -48.47
CA GLN A 41 71.19 26.50 -47.22
C GLN A 41 70.15 26.94 -46.17
N GLN A 42 69.91 28.24 -46.02
CA GLN A 42 68.88 28.79 -45.13
C GLN A 42 67.48 28.31 -45.54
N ILE A 43 67.14 28.42 -46.83
CA ILE A 43 65.84 27.94 -47.36
C ILE A 43 65.66 26.44 -47.08
N VAL A 44 66.70 25.62 -47.28
CA VAL A 44 66.61 24.18 -46.99
C VAL A 44 66.41 23.92 -45.49
N GLN A 45 67.05 24.69 -44.61
CA GLN A 45 66.86 24.56 -43.16
C GLN A 45 65.43 24.92 -42.75
N GLU A 46 64.91 26.05 -43.25
CA GLU A 46 63.52 26.48 -43.01
C GLU A 46 62.52 25.43 -43.50
N VAL A 47 62.68 24.93 -44.74
CA VAL A 47 61.81 23.88 -45.30
C VAL A 47 61.90 22.58 -44.50
N MET A 48 63.09 22.22 -43.98
CA MET A 48 63.23 21.04 -43.13
C MET A 48 62.53 21.22 -41.78
N GLU A 49 62.60 22.40 -41.18
CA GLU A 49 61.93 22.73 -39.93
C GLU A 49 60.40 22.72 -40.11
N GLU A 50 59.90 23.39 -41.13
CA GLU A 50 58.47 23.37 -41.51
C GLU A 50 57.98 21.94 -41.78
N SER A 51 58.76 21.14 -42.53
CA SER A 51 58.41 19.75 -42.81
C SER A 51 58.34 18.91 -41.53
N ARG A 52 59.28 19.10 -40.59
CA ARG A 52 59.27 18.43 -39.29
C ARG A 52 58.08 18.83 -38.45
N GLU A 53 57.74 20.12 -38.40
CA GLU A 53 56.56 20.60 -37.67
C GLU A 53 55.27 20.03 -38.24
N MET A 54 55.12 20.01 -39.56
CA MET A 54 53.95 19.45 -40.23
C MET A 54 53.81 17.94 -39.96
N LEU A 55 54.93 17.21 -39.95
CA LEU A 55 54.96 15.79 -39.57
C LEU A 55 54.56 15.59 -38.09
N GLN A 56 55.04 16.43 -37.18
CA GLN A 56 54.69 16.35 -35.76
C GLN A 56 53.20 16.63 -35.54
N ARG A 57 52.68 17.72 -36.13
CA ARG A 57 51.25 18.08 -36.04
C ARG A 57 50.35 16.97 -36.59
N SER A 58 50.72 16.37 -37.72
CA SER A 58 49.94 15.27 -38.29
C SER A 58 49.98 14.01 -37.42
N ALA A 59 51.13 13.69 -36.83
CA ALA A 59 51.26 12.57 -35.90
C ALA A 59 50.46 12.78 -34.60
N GLU A 60 50.43 14.00 -34.07
CA GLU A 60 49.63 14.37 -32.90
C GLU A 60 48.13 14.28 -33.19
N ALA A 61 47.67 14.86 -34.31
CA ALA A 61 46.28 14.77 -34.74
C ALA A 61 45.83 13.31 -34.91
N ALA A 62 46.66 12.46 -35.51
CA ALA A 62 46.36 11.04 -35.66
C ALA A 62 46.27 10.30 -34.31
N ARG A 63 47.12 10.66 -33.34
CA ARG A 63 47.05 10.11 -31.97
C ARG A 63 45.77 10.53 -31.25
N GLU A 64 45.36 11.78 -31.38
CA GLU A 64 44.11 12.27 -30.77
C GLU A 64 42.88 11.61 -31.39
N GLU A 65 42.85 11.47 -32.72
CA GLU A 65 41.77 10.76 -33.39
C GLU A 65 41.70 9.30 -32.92
N GLN A 66 42.84 8.63 -32.80
CA GLN A 66 42.90 7.26 -32.29
C GLN A 66 42.39 7.15 -30.85
N ARG A 67 42.71 8.12 -29.97
CA ARG A 67 42.17 8.17 -28.60
C ARG A 67 40.65 8.29 -28.60
N ARG A 68 40.10 9.22 -29.39
CA ARG A 68 38.64 9.41 -29.53
C ARG A 68 37.95 8.14 -30.06
N ARG A 69 38.56 7.47 -31.03
CA ARG A 69 38.08 6.18 -31.56
C ARG A 69 38.08 5.10 -30.48
N CYS A 70 39.16 4.97 -29.71
CA CYS A 70 39.24 4.02 -28.61
C CYS A 70 38.17 4.28 -27.54
N GLU A 71 37.98 5.53 -27.14
CA GLU A 71 36.93 5.94 -26.19
C GLU A 71 35.53 5.57 -26.69
N LEU A 72 35.23 5.87 -27.96
CA LEU A 72 33.94 5.50 -28.57
C LEU A 72 33.74 3.98 -28.61
N ILE A 73 34.78 3.22 -28.98
CA ILE A 73 34.73 1.75 -28.99
C ILE A 73 34.49 1.22 -27.57
N SER A 74 35.13 1.80 -26.55
CA SER A 74 34.90 1.42 -25.16
C SER A 74 33.45 1.69 -24.73
N GLN A 75 32.86 2.83 -25.12
CA GLN A 75 31.47 3.15 -24.84
C GLN A 75 30.50 2.18 -25.53
N LEU A 76 30.71 1.88 -26.82
CA LEU A 76 29.89 0.91 -27.56
C LEU A 76 29.93 -0.47 -26.92
N ARG A 77 31.12 -0.96 -26.57
CA ARG A 77 31.26 -2.25 -25.87
C ARG A 77 30.58 -2.26 -24.52
N ALA A 78 30.61 -1.16 -23.77
CA ALA A 78 29.90 -1.05 -22.50
C ALA A 78 28.37 -1.18 -22.68
N LEU A 79 27.83 -0.59 -23.74
CA LEU A 79 26.40 -0.73 -24.09
C LEU A 79 26.05 -2.14 -24.57
N GLU A 80 26.92 -2.76 -25.38
CA GLU A 80 26.72 -4.14 -25.87
C GLU A 80 26.79 -5.18 -24.76
N THR A 81 27.70 -4.99 -23.80
CA THR A 81 27.89 -5.89 -22.65
C THR A 81 26.89 -5.64 -21.53
N GLN A 82 26.12 -4.56 -21.59
CA GLN A 82 25.07 -4.29 -20.63
C GLN A 82 24.05 -5.45 -20.67
N PRO A 83 23.77 -6.12 -19.53
CA PRO A 83 22.80 -7.20 -19.49
C PRO A 83 21.41 -6.62 -19.77
N THR A 84 20.99 -6.68 -21.03
CA THR A 84 19.61 -6.40 -21.41
C THR A 84 18.76 -7.53 -20.87
N ARG A 85 17.85 -7.21 -19.94
CA ARG A 85 16.85 -8.15 -19.47
C ARG A 85 15.88 -8.40 -20.63
N LYS A 86 16.23 -9.33 -21.52
CA LYS A 86 15.38 -9.83 -22.60
C LYS A 86 14.21 -10.60 -21.98
N GLY A 87 13.31 -9.89 -21.32
CA GLY A 87 12.01 -10.45 -20.98
C GLY A 87 11.35 -10.87 -22.29
N LYS A 88 10.99 -12.14 -22.41
CA LYS A 88 10.07 -12.56 -23.48
C LYS A 88 8.82 -11.72 -23.29
N LEU A 89 8.46 -10.92 -24.29
CA LEU A 89 7.18 -10.22 -24.28
C LEU A 89 6.10 -11.29 -24.39
N VAL A 90 5.55 -11.70 -23.25
CA VAL A 90 4.48 -12.70 -23.20
C VAL A 90 3.19 -11.97 -23.51
N ASP A 91 2.62 -12.27 -24.65
CA ASP A 91 1.28 -11.83 -24.99
C ASP A 91 0.26 -12.64 -24.18
N LEU A 92 -0.42 -11.99 -23.24
CA LEU A 92 -1.41 -12.63 -22.37
C LEU A 92 -2.74 -12.89 -23.08
N THR A 93 -2.93 -12.31 -24.27
CA THR A 93 -4.11 -12.53 -25.11
C THR A 93 -3.95 -13.77 -26.00
N GLN A 94 -2.73 -14.25 -26.18
CA GLN A 94 -2.48 -15.48 -26.92
C GLN A 94 -2.83 -16.70 -26.08
N ILE A 95 -3.51 -17.63 -26.73
CA ILE A 95 -3.74 -18.97 -26.21
C ILE A 95 -2.40 -19.73 -26.30
N PRO A 96 -1.96 -20.42 -25.23
CA PRO A 96 -0.64 -21.07 -25.22
C PRO A 96 -0.41 -22.17 -26.28
N GLY A 97 -1.47 -22.84 -26.76
CA GLY A 97 -1.40 -23.78 -27.87
C GLY A 97 -0.77 -25.13 -27.51
N TYR A 98 -0.97 -25.62 -26.29
CA TYR A 98 -0.45 -26.92 -25.84
C TYR A 98 -1.29 -28.13 -26.34
N GLY A 99 -2.41 -27.88 -27.03
CA GLY A 99 -3.31 -28.90 -27.54
C GLY A 99 -4.24 -29.52 -26.49
N VAL A 100 -4.38 -28.86 -25.34
CA VAL A 100 -5.31 -29.26 -24.29
C VAL A 100 -6.71 -28.72 -24.61
N GLU A 101 -7.74 -29.54 -24.41
CA GLU A 101 -9.11 -29.08 -24.56
C GLU A 101 -9.44 -28.03 -23.50
N GLY A 102 -9.97 -26.88 -23.92
CA GLY A 102 -10.33 -25.78 -23.02
C GLY A 102 -9.21 -24.79 -22.71
N GLU A 103 -8.15 -24.76 -23.52
CA GLU A 103 -7.17 -23.69 -23.45
C GLU A 103 -7.82 -22.32 -23.67
N MET A 104 -7.41 -21.36 -22.83
CA MET A 104 -7.88 -20.00 -22.84
C MET A 104 -6.70 -19.07 -22.61
N SER A 105 -6.82 -17.85 -23.11
CA SER A 105 -5.86 -16.80 -22.78
C SER A 105 -5.94 -16.46 -21.28
N VAL A 106 -4.86 -15.88 -20.74
CA VAL A 106 -4.82 -15.47 -19.33
C VAL A 106 -5.87 -14.39 -19.04
N VAL A 107 -6.16 -13.55 -20.04
CA VAL A 107 -7.19 -12.51 -19.95
C VAL A 107 -8.58 -13.13 -19.85
N GLU A 108 -8.92 -14.09 -20.73
CA GLU A 108 -10.21 -14.79 -20.69
C GLU A 108 -10.44 -15.52 -19.36
N LEU A 109 -9.41 -16.19 -18.83
CA LEU A 109 -9.50 -16.85 -17.53
C LEU A 109 -9.82 -15.87 -16.41
N ARG A 110 -9.22 -14.66 -16.43
CA ARG A 110 -9.50 -13.61 -15.44
C ARG A 110 -10.94 -13.12 -15.54
N GLU A 111 -11.46 -12.93 -16.74
CA GLU A 111 -12.84 -12.51 -16.98
C GLU A 111 -13.85 -13.56 -16.48
N ARG A 112 -13.64 -14.84 -16.85
CA ARG A 112 -14.50 -15.93 -16.36
C ARG A 112 -14.48 -16.05 -14.84
N LEU A 113 -13.30 -15.93 -14.23
CA LEU A 113 -13.17 -15.94 -12.77
C LEU A 113 -13.84 -14.73 -12.13
N ALA A 114 -13.82 -13.55 -12.76
CA ALA A 114 -14.52 -12.37 -12.28
C ALA A 114 -16.04 -12.60 -12.29
N LEU A 115 -16.58 -13.12 -13.39
CA LEU A 115 -18.00 -13.46 -13.51
C LEU A 115 -18.43 -14.49 -12.46
N LEU A 116 -17.65 -15.56 -12.26
CA LEU A 116 -17.95 -16.59 -11.24
C LEU A 116 -17.93 -16.02 -9.81
N ARG A 117 -17.02 -15.09 -9.51
CA ARG A 117 -16.99 -14.42 -8.21
C ARG A 117 -18.18 -13.50 -8.01
N GLU A 118 -18.62 -12.81 -9.06
CA GLU A 118 -19.82 -11.99 -9.01
C GLU A 118 -21.09 -12.82 -8.78
N THR A 119 -21.25 -13.96 -9.47
CA THR A 119 -22.40 -14.83 -9.25
C THR A 119 -22.43 -15.38 -7.83
N GLN A 120 -21.28 -15.84 -7.31
CA GLN A 120 -21.17 -16.29 -5.93
C GLN A 120 -21.54 -15.19 -4.92
N ARG A 121 -21.08 -13.96 -5.14
CA ARG A 121 -21.44 -12.82 -4.29
C ARG A 121 -22.93 -12.52 -4.32
N ARG A 122 -23.55 -12.52 -5.50
CA ARG A 122 -25.01 -12.31 -5.64
C ARG A 122 -25.79 -13.38 -4.88
N GLU A 123 -25.42 -14.65 -5.02
CA GLU A 123 -26.07 -15.75 -4.28
C GLU A 123 -25.90 -15.61 -2.77
N GLU A 124 -24.74 -15.16 -2.29
CA GLU A 124 -24.52 -14.89 -0.87
C GLU A 124 -25.36 -13.72 -0.37
N GLU A 125 -25.48 -12.64 -1.15
CA GLU A 125 -26.31 -11.49 -0.84
C GLU A 125 -27.79 -11.85 -0.78
N GLU A 126 -28.29 -12.61 -1.77
CA GLU A 126 -29.67 -13.11 -1.79
C GLU A 126 -29.97 -13.97 -0.56
N LYS A 127 -29.06 -14.87 -0.18
CA LYS A 127 -29.19 -15.68 1.05
C LYS A 127 -29.21 -14.82 2.31
N ARG A 128 -28.36 -13.78 2.37
CA ARG A 128 -28.35 -12.84 3.51
C ARG A 128 -29.65 -12.06 3.59
N ASP A 129 -30.15 -11.58 2.46
CA ASP A 129 -31.40 -10.83 2.37
C ASP A 129 -32.59 -11.70 2.76
N GLN A 130 -32.64 -12.96 2.31
CA GLN A 130 -33.66 -13.92 2.73
C GLN A 130 -33.65 -14.11 4.25
N ILE A 131 -32.48 -14.30 4.85
CA ILE A 131 -32.36 -14.44 6.31
C ILE A 131 -32.85 -13.18 7.03
N ILE A 132 -32.54 -11.99 6.50
CA ILE A 132 -33.00 -10.72 7.08
C ILE A 132 -34.52 -10.60 6.98
N GLN A 133 -35.10 -10.93 5.83
CA GLN A 133 -36.55 -10.92 5.62
C GLN A 133 -37.26 -11.91 6.55
N ASP A 134 -36.77 -13.14 6.66
CA ASP A 134 -37.31 -14.16 7.55
C ASP A 134 -37.23 -13.71 9.03
N LYS A 135 -36.12 -13.09 9.43
CA LYS A 135 -35.97 -12.52 10.78
C LYS A 135 -36.96 -11.39 11.03
N ARG A 136 -37.18 -10.51 10.05
CA ARG A 136 -38.16 -9.42 10.14
C ARG A 136 -39.59 -9.97 10.23
N ALA A 137 -39.94 -10.94 9.39
CA ALA A 137 -41.24 -11.61 9.41
C ALA A 137 -41.51 -12.26 10.77
N LYS A 138 -40.58 -13.06 11.28
CA LYS A 138 -40.69 -13.67 12.62
C LYS A 138 -40.79 -12.61 13.73
N SER A 139 -40.05 -11.52 13.63
CA SER A 139 -40.15 -10.42 14.59
C SER A 139 -41.53 -9.76 14.57
N GLN A 140 -42.09 -9.56 13.37
CA GLN A 140 -43.44 -9.01 13.21
C GLN A 140 -44.51 -9.96 13.74
N GLU A 141 -44.39 -11.27 13.49
CA GLU A 141 -45.27 -12.28 14.06
C GLU A 141 -45.24 -12.25 15.60
N LEU A 142 -44.05 -12.15 16.20
CA LEU A 142 -43.90 -12.00 17.64
C LEU A 142 -44.57 -10.72 18.15
N LEU A 143 -44.40 -9.58 17.48
CA LEU A 143 -45.09 -8.34 17.85
C LEU A 143 -46.62 -8.51 17.79
N ASN A 144 -47.14 -9.10 16.71
CA ASN A 144 -48.57 -9.35 16.55
C ASN A 144 -49.13 -10.26 17.66
N THR A 145 -48.41 -11.32 18.03
CA THR A 145 -48.85 -12.20 19.14
C THR A 145 -48.83 -11.48 20.49
N LEU A 146 -47.82 -10.63 20.75
CA LEU A 146 -47.78 -9.79 21.94
C LEU A 146 -48.96 -8.79 21.99
N GLU A 147 -49.29 -8.18 20.85
CA GLU A 147 -50.46 -7.32 20.73
C GLU A 147 -51.76 -8.08 21.02
N GLN A 148 -51.94 -9.28 20.46
CA GLN A 148 -53.09 -10.15 20.76
C GLN A 148 -53.18 -10.50 22.25
N ILE A 149 -52.07 -10.88 22.88
CA ILE A 149 -52.01 -11.14 24.33
C ILE A 149 -52.40 -9.87 25.10
N SER A 150 -51.92 -8.71 24.68
CA SER A 150 -52.26 -7.42 25.31
C SER A 150 -53.75 -7.12 25.22
N LEU A 151 -54.38 -7.39 24.07
CA LEU A 151 -55.82 -7.19 23.85
C LEU A 151 -56.63 -8.16 24.71
N CYS A 152 -56.26 -9.44 24.75
CA CYS A 152 -56.89 -10.44 25.60
C CYS A 152 -56.79 -10.06 27.09
N ARG A 153 -55.61 -9.65 27.57
CA ARG A 153 -55.42 -9.17 28.95
C ARG A 153 -56.27 -7.94 29.27
N LYS A 154 -56.33 -6.97 28.35
CA LYS A 154 -57.20 -5.78 28.49
C LYS A 154 -58.67 -6.16 28.57
N ALA A 155 -59.14 -7.06 27.71
CA ALA A 155 -60.53 -7.54 27.72
C ALA A 155 -60.86 -8.31 29.01
N MET A 156 -59.96 -9.20 29.46
CA MET A 156 -60.09 -9.89 30.74
C MET A 156 -60.08 -8.92 31.92
N GLY A 157 -59.21 -7.91 31.91
CA GLY A 157 -59.18 -6.86 32.93
C GLY A 157 -60.47 -6.04 32.99
N LYS A 158 -61.02 -5.65 31.83
CA LYS A 158 -62.32 -4.95 31.73
C LYS A 158 -63.46 -5.81 32.29
N THR A 159 -63.54 -7.09 31.89
CA THR A 159 -64.59 -7.99 32.39
C THR A 159 -64.46 -8.28 33.89
N ALA A 160 -63.24 -8.41 34.41
CA ALA A 160 -62.99 -8.54 35.84
C ALA A 160 -63.40 -7.27 36.62
N ALA A 161 -63.07 -6.08 36.10
CA ALA A 161 -63.51 -4.81 36.67
C ALA A 161 -65.03 -4.68 36.70
N MET A 162 -65.72 -5.00 35.58
CA MET A 162 -67.19 -5.04 35.51
C MET A 162 -67.80 -6.00 36.53
N ARG A 163 -67.24 -7.21 36.70
CA ARG A 163 -67.69 -8.17 37.72
C ARG A 163 -67.47 -7.64 39.14
N TRP A 164 -66.38 -6.94 39.39
CA TRP A 164 -66.10 -6.33 40.70
C TRP A 164 -67.07 -5.19 41.00
N GLU A 165 -67.38 -4.34 40.02
CA GLU A 165 -68.42 -3.31 40.16
C GLU A 165 -69.80 -3.91 40.37
N GLN A 166 -70.17 -4.97 39.65
CA GLN A 166 -71.44 -5.68 39.87
C GLN A 166 -71.53 -6.27 41.27
N LYS A 167 -70.45 -6.90 41.78
CA LYS A 167 -70.38 -7.38 43.16
C LYS A 167 -70.49 -6.25 44.17
N LYS A 168 -69.82 -5.11 43.93
CA LYS A 168 -69.91 -3.93 44.78
C LYS A 168 -71.33 -3.35 44.78
N ALA A 169 -71.97 -3.25 43.61
CA ALA A 169 -73.35 -2.80 43.48
C ALA A 169 -74.31 -3.77 44.19
N GLN A 170 -74.14 -5.09 44.03
CA GLN A 170 -74.90 -6.11 44.77
C GLN A 170 -74.64 -6.07 46.28
N ALA A 171 -73.44 -5.70 46.73
CA ALA A 171 -73.18 -5.50 48.16
C ALA A 171 -73.86 -4.24 48.71
N VAL A 172 -74.16 -3.25 47.86
CA VAL A 172 -74.91 -2.03 48.23
C VAL A 172 -76.42 -2.27 48.19
N THR A 173 -76.94 -3.06 47.22
CA THR A 173 -78.37 -3.42 47.13
C THR A 173 -78.75 -4.64 47.95
N GLY A 174 -77.79 -5.49 48.31
CA GLY A 174 -77.95 -6.52 49.32
C GLY A 174 -78.19 -5.84 50.66
N ALA A 175 -79.47 -5.70 51.02
CA ALA A 175 -79.86 -5.27 52.34
C ALA A 175 -79.09 -6.11 53.38
N PRO A 176 -78.59 -5.52 54.49
CA PRO A 176 -78.04 -6.31 55.57
C PRO A 176 -79.13 -7.32 55.97
N SER A 177 -78.90 -8.62 55.71
CA SER A 177 -79.91 -9.60 56.11
C SER A 177 -79.98 -9.52 57.63
N GLN A 178 -81.15 -9.12 58.14
CA GLN A 178 -81.45 -9.06 59.56
C GLN A 178 -81.67 -10.49 60.12
N ASP A 179 -80.95 -11.47 59.58
CA ASP A 179 -81.01 -12.83 60.07
C ASP A 179 -80.34 -12.86 61.44
N GLU A 180 -81.10 -13.17 62.49
CA GLU A 180 -80.62 -13.20 63.88
C GLU A 180 -79.35 -14.04 64.05
N ARG A 181 -79.23 -15.14 63.29
CA ARG A 181 -78.03 -16.00 63.26
C ARG A 181 -76.77 -15.28 62.78
N VAL A 182 -76.90 -14.35 61.84
CA VAL A 182 -75.77 -13.59 61.30
C VAL A 182 -75.32 -12.54 62.33
N LEU A 183 -76.26 -11.91 63.05
CA LEU A 183 -75.94 -10.99 64.15
C LEU A 183 -75.30 -11.71 65.35
N GLU A 184 -75.79 -12.90 65.70
CA GLU A 184 -75.18 -13.75 66.73
C GLU A 184 -73.76 -14.17 66.35
N LEU A 185 -73.53 -14.53 65.08
CA LEU A 185 -72.20 -14.86 64.58
C LEU A 185 -71.27 -13.63 64.59
N GLN A 186 -71.77 -12.45 64.22
CA GLN A 186 -71.00 -11.20 64.34
C GLN A 186 -70.59 -10.92 65.78
N ARG A 187 -71.52 -11.03 66.75
CA ARG A 187 -71.20 -10.93 68.18
C ARG A 187 -70.15 -11.95 68.61
N ARG A 188 -70.29 -13.22 68.20
CA ARG A 188 -69.29 -14.26 68.51
C ARG A 188 -67.93 -13.98 67.90
N ILE A 189 -67.89 -13.41 66.69
CA ILE A 189 -66.63 -13.02 66.04
C ILE A 189 -66.00 -11.84 66.78
N GLU A 190 -66.79 -10.83 67.15
CA GLU A 190 -66.33 -9.68 67.94
C GLU A 190 -65.83 -10.11 69.32
N GLU A 191 -66.54 -11.01 70.00
CA GLU A 191 -66.09 -11.64 71.25
C GLU A 191 -64.79 -12.40 71.03
N ARG A 192 -64.67 -13.24 69.99
CA ARG A 192 -63.44 -13.97 69.66
C ARG A 192 -62.28 -13.06 69.25
N VAL A 193 -62.55 -11.92 68.63
CA VAL A 193 -61.55 -10.91 68.26
C VAL A 193 -61.15 -10.11 69.48
N ALA A 194 -62.08 -9.78 70.38
CA ALA A 194 -61.80 -9.14 71.65
C ALA A 194 -61.01 -10.06 72.57
N GLU A 195 -61.34 -11.36 72.62
CA GLU A 195 -60.56 -12.41 73.27
C GLU A 195 -59.15 -12.49 72.67
N ARG A 196 -59.02 -12.54 71.34
CA ARG A 196 -57.70 -12.54 70.68
C ARG A 196 -56.92 -11.26 70.90
N ARG A 197 -57.57 -10.10 70.97
CA ARG A 197 -56.93 -8.80 71.31
C ARG A 197 -56.51 -8.77 72.78
N ARG A 198 -57.33 -9.30 73.70
CA ARG A 198 -57.00 -9.46 75.13
C ARG A 198 -55.88 -10.50 75.34
N GLN A 199 -55.80 -11.52 74.50
CA GLN A 199 -54.71 -12.52 74.49
C GLN A 199 -53.44 -12.00 73.79
N ALA A 200 -53.55 -11.10 72.81
CA ALA A 200 -52.42 -10.47 72.12
C ALA A 200 -51.81 -9.31 72.91
N ALA A 201 -52.58 -8.67 73.79
CA ALA A 201 -52.09 -7.69 74.77
C ALA A 201 -51.85 -8.41 76.12
N PRO A 202 -50.73 -9.16 76.33
CA PRO A 202 -49.37 -8.77 76.00
C PRO A 202 -48.45 -9.96 75.60
N LEU A 203 -48.23 -10.22 74.31
CA LEU A 203 -47.12 -11.08 73.86
C LEU A 203 -46.48 -10.52 72.59
N HIS A 204 -45.73 -9.43 72.76
CA HIS A 204 -44.77 -8.98 71.77
C HIS A 204 -43.55 -9.92 71.83
N LEU A 205 -43.57 -11.00 71.06
CA LEU A 205 -42.38 -11.80 70.75
C LEU A 205 -41.95 -11.48 69.32
N PRO A 206 -40.65 -11.23 69.06
CA PRO A 206 -40.17 -10.91 67.71
C PRO A 206 -40.33 -12.16 66.84
N ALA A 207 -40.94 -12.00 65.67
CA ALA A 207 -41.14 -13.07 64.71
C ALA A 207 -39.79 -13.72 64.37
N ALA A 208 -39.66 -15.02 64.65
CA ALA A 208 -38.51 -15.82 64.31
C ALA A 208 -38.32 -15.79 62.78
N ARG A 209 -37.13 -15.34 62.37
CA ARG A 209 -36.69 -15.33 60.97
C ARG A 209 -36.68 -16.76 60.47
N THR A 210 -37.48 -17.05 59.46
CA THR A 210 -37.35 -18.26 58.65
C THR A 210 -36.09 -18.12 57.79
N GLU A 211 -34.97 -18.62 58.30
CA GLU A 211 -33.81 -18.90 57.47
C GLU A 211 -34.15 -20.05 56.51
N GLY A 212 -33.85 -19.88 55.22
CA GLY A 212 -33.95 -20.96 54.25
C GLY A 212 -34.91 -20.72 53.08
N ARG A 213 -34.89 -19.53 52.46
CA ARG A 213 -35.26 -19.41 51.05
C ARG A 213 -34.13 -18.68 50.35
N GLN A 214 -33.21 -19.44 49.77
CA GLN A 214 -32.16 -18.86 48.92
C GLN A 214 -32.83 -18.01 47.85
N SER A 215 -32.45 -16.73 47.81
CA SER A 215 -33.00 -15.78 46.86
C SER A 215 -32.56 -16.19 45.44
N PRO A 216 -33.43 -16.10 44.41
CA PRO A 216 -33.10 -16.43 43.02
C PRO A 216 -31.78 -15.80 42.53
N ALA A 217 -31.46 -14.60 43.04
CA ALA A 217 -30.22 -13.88 42.77
C ALA A 217 -28.94 -14.70 43.04
N GLN A 218 -28.92 -15.56 44.06
CA GLN A 218 -27.72 -16.35 44.42
C GLN A 218 -27.46 -17.52 43.46
N LEU A 219 -28.49 -17.97 42.72
CA LEU A 219 -28.36 -19.04 41.71
C LEU A 219 -28.07 -18.48 40.32
N GLU A 220 -28.42 -17.20 40.07
CA GLU A 220 -28.19 -16.54 38.78
C GLU A 220 -26.74 -16.07 38.62
N GLU A 221 -26.08 -15.65 39.70
CA GLU A 221 -24.67 -15.23 39.69
C GLU A 221 -23.70 -16.25 39.05
N PRO A 222 -23.67 -17.55 39.44
CA PRO A 222 -22.77 -18.52 38.83
C PRO A 222 -23.11 -18.78 37.35
N HIS A 223 -24.38 -18.65 36.96
CA HIS A 223 -24.84 -18.86 35.59
C HIS A 223 -24.32 -17.77 34.64
N TRP A 224 -24.34 -16.51 35.06
CA TRP A 224 -23.81 -15.38 34.27
C TRP A 224 -22.29 -15.46 34.10
N LEU A 225 -21.57 -15.84 35.16
CA LEU A 225 -20.12 -16.07 35.13
C LEU A 225 -19.73 -17.19 34.15
N GLU A 226 -20.55 -18.24 34.03
CA GLU A 226 -20.29 -19.34 33.10
C GLU A 226 -20.52 -18.93 31.62
N LEU A 227 -21.51 -18.10 31.36
CA LEU A 227 -21.78 -17.51 30.04
C LEU A 227 -20.64 -16.59 29.58
N GLU A 228 -20.11 -15.74 30.48
CA GLU A 228 -18.97 -14.87 30.18
C GLU A 228 -17.71 -15.67 29.84
N ARG A 229 -17.40 -16.71 30.64
CA ARG A 229 -16.28 -17.62 30.37
C ARG A 229 -16.42 -18.41 29.06
N SER A 230 -17.65 -18.72 28.65
CA SER A 230 -17.92 -19.36 27.35
C SER A 230 -17.67 -18.39 26.19
N ARG A 231 -18.05 -17.13 26.36
CA ARG A 231 -17.83 -16.07 25.37
C ARG A 231 -16.33 -15.75 25.21
N GLU A 232 -15.58 -15.67 26.30
CA GLU A 232 -14.12 -15.48 26.25
C GLU A 232 -13.41 -16.64 25.54
N ARG A 233 -13.84 -17.89 25.79
CA ARG A 233 -13.28 -19.07 25.08
C ARG A 233 -13.49 -18.99 23.57
N ARG A 234 -14.66 -18.53 23.12
CA ARG A 234 -14.93 -18.33 21.68
C ARG A 234 -14.10 -17.19 21.09
N LEU A 235 -13.92 -16.10 21.83
CA LEU A 235 -13.08 -14.98 21.40
C LEU A 235 -11.60 -15.39 21.30
N ARG A 236 -11.08 -16.17 22.26
CA ARG A 236 -9.73 -16.74 22.18
C ARG A 236 -9.55 -17.71 21.01
N ALA A 237 -10.57 -18.51 20.69
CA ALA A 237 -10.54 -19.40 19.52
C ALA A 237 -10.59 -18.66 18.17
N LEU A 238 -11.12 -17.43 18.15
CA LEU A 238 -11.21 -16.58 16.96
C LEU A 238 -9.99 -15.66 16.79
N GLN A 239 -9.10 -15.54 17.78
CA GLN A 239 -7.81 -14.89 17.59
C GLN A 239 -6.86 -15.89 16.92
N PRO A 240 -6.38 -15.62 15.69
CA PRO A 240 -5.28 -16.37 15.12
C PRO A 240 -4.05 -16.15 16.02
N GLY A 241 -3.39 -17.23 16.43
CA GLY A 241 -2.23 -17.15 17.31
C GLY A 241 -1.06 -16.43 16.64
N ASP A 242 -0.79 -15.20 17.07
CA ASP A 242 0.48 -14.49 16.86
C ASP A 242 1.59 -15.09 17.75
N SER A 243 1.80 -16.40 17.64
CA SER A 243 2.86 -17.09 18.40
C SER A 243 3.45 -18.25 17.63
N ALA A 244 4.10 -17.95 16.51
CA ALA A 244 5.19 -18.76 15.95
C ALA A 244 6.01 -17.92 14.96
N ILE A 245 6.65 -16.84 15.42
CA ILE A 245 7.81 -16.29 14.72
C ILE A 245 8.93 -17.30 14.90
N ALA A 246 9.10 -18.19 13.92
CA ALA A 246 10.29 -19.02 13.80
C ALA A 246 11.49 -18.10 13.49
N PRO A 247 12.62 -18.19 14.21
CA PRO A 247 13.79 -17.40 13.88
C PRO A 247 14.39 -17.90 12.56
N ALA A 248 14.49 -16.99 11.59
CA ALA A 248 15.19 -17.18 10.34
C ALA A 248 16.65 -17.61 10.60
N ARG A 249 16.99 -18.85 10.19
CA ARG A 249 18.38 -19.28 10.08
C ARG A 249 19.02 -18.54 8.92
N ARG A 250 19.91 -17.60 9.24
CA ARG A 250 20.87 -17.01 8.30
C ARG A 250 21.78 -18.13 7.78
N LEU A 251 21.84 -18.25 6.46
CA LEU A 251 22.93 -18.89 5.75
C LEU A 251 24.15 -17.97 5.86
N GLU A 252 25.15 -18.38 6.63
CA GLU A 252 26.50 -17.84 6.53
C GLU A 252 27.33 -18.74 5.63
N ALA A 253 28.12 -18.08 4.79
CA ALA A 253 28.98 -18.64 3.77
C ALA A 253 30.23 -19.31 4.35
N ALA A 254 30.64 -20.41 3.71
CA ALA A 254 32.03 -20.82 3.49
C ALA A 254 32.07 -21.71 2.24
#